data_AF-A0A942ZCL4-F1
#
_entry.id   AF-A0A942ZCL4-F1
#
_cell.length_a   1.000
_cell.length_b   1.000
_cell.length_c   1.000
_cell.angle_alpha   90.00
_cell.angle_beta   90.00
_cell.angle_gamma   90.00
#
_symmetry.space_group_name_H-M   'P 1'
#
loop_
_entity.id
_entity.type
_entity.pdbx_description
1 polymer ?
#
loop_
_entity_poly.entity_id
_entity_poly.type
_entity_poly.pdbx_seq_one_letter_code
_entity_poly.pdbx_strand_id
1 'polypeptide(L)'
;MIKGIISLFTSGAIFNPMVLLGILLGVLCDVGLSGEEIKELFTDYNLYLLALLVSGLYIFGFKKVYKEGGIDLDYPPMIFLIVWGVVKFTISALLTISFIEMLKF
;
A
#
# COMPACT_ATOMS: atom_id res chain seq x y z
N MET A 1 -15.62 15.33 6.89
CA MET A 1 -15.70 14.21 5.91
C MET A 1 -15.45 14.66 4.47
N ILE A 2 -16.18 15.62 3.90
CA ILE A 2 -16.03 16.05 2.48
C ILE A 2 -14.60 16.43 2.09
N LYS A 3 -13.91 17.24 2.91
CA LYS A 3 -12.49 17.61 2.67
C LYS A 3 -11.54 16.40 2.64
N GLY A 4 -11.84 15.35 3.41
CA GLY A 4 -11.06 14.11 3.43
C GLY A 4 -11.22 13.31 2.14
N ILE A 5 -12.45 13.21 1.62
CA ILE A 5 -12.75 12.57 0.34
C ILE A 5 -12.03 13.32 -0.79
N ILE A 6 -12.13 14.65 -0.82
CA ILE A 6 -11.42 15.47 -1.81
C ILE A 6 -9.91 15.24 -1.73
N SER A 7 -9.34 15.20 -0.53
CA SER A 7 -7.91 14.91 -0.32
C SER A 7 -7.47 13.54 -0.87
N LEU A 8 -8.33 12.52 -0.77
CA LEU A 8 -8.08 11.19 -1.31
C LEU A 8 -7.94 11.18 -2.84
N PHE A 9 -8.76 11.98 -3.53
CA PHE A 9 -8.68 12.15 -4.98
C PHE A 9 -7.50 13.03 -5.38
N THR A 10 -7.28 14.17 -4.71
CA THR A 10 -6.19 15.10 -5.07
C THR A 10 -4.80 14.55 -4.79
N SER A 11 -4.63 13.77 -3.72
CA SER A 11 -3.37 13.08 -3.41
C SER A 11 -3.09 11.88 -4.33
N GLY A 12 -4.09 11.43 -5.10
CA GLY A 12 -4.02 10.21 -5.90
C GLY A 12 -3.93 8.92 -5.08
N ALA A 13 -4.19 8.98 -3.76
CA ALA A 13 -4.10 7.82 -2.87
C ALA A 13 -5.09 6.72 -3.29
N ILE A 14 -6.29 7.10 -3.73
CA ILE A 14 -7.32 6.17 -4.22
C ILE A 14 -6.91 5.45 -5.52
N PHE A 15 -5.94 6.00 -6.26
CA PHE A 15 -5.42 5.40 -7.50
C PHE A 15 -4.09 4.68 -7.29
N ASN A 16 -3.58 4.62 -6.05
CA ASN A 16 -2.34 3.93 -5.76
C ASN A 16 -2.62 2.43 -5.54
N PRO A 17 -2.11 1.53 -6.41
CA PRO A 17 -2.42 0.11 -6.31
C PRO A 17 -1.94 -0.50 -4.99
N MET A 18 -0.85 -0.01 -4.40
CA MET A 18 -0.38 -0.50 -3.10
C MET A 18 -1.34 -0.13 -1.97
N VAL A 19 -1.98 1.05 -2.04
CA VAL A 19 -3.01 1.45 -1.07
C VAL A 19 -4.26 0.60 -1.23
N LEU A 20 -4.71 0.38 -2.47
CA LEU A 20 -5.88 -0.44 -2.75
C LEU A 20 -5.69 -1.90 -2.33
N LEU A 21 -4.51 -2.47 -2.58
CA LEU A 21 -4.16 -3.82 -2.14
C LEU A 21 -4.11 -3.93 -0.62
N GLY A 22 -3.61 -2.91 0.09
CA GLY A 22 -3.62 -2.90 1.54
C GLY A 22 -5.05 -2.83 2.08
N ILE A 23 -5.91 -1.98 1.51
CA ILE A 23 -7.35 -1.95 1.85
C ILE A 23 -7.98 -3.34 1.64
N LEU A 24 -7.73 -3.97 0.49
CA LEU A 24 -8.26 -5.30 0.19
C LEU A 24 -7.79 -6.33 1.22
N LEU A 25 -6.49 -6.35 1.54
CA LEU A 25 -5.94 -7.24 2.58
C LEU A 25 -6.64 -6.98 3.93
N GLY A 26 -6.80 -5.72 4.33
CA GLY A 26 -7.45 -5.36 5.58
C GLY A 26 -8.88 -5.87 5.68
N VAL A 27 -9.65 -5.78 4.59
CA VAL A 27 -11.02 -6.36 4.51
C VAL A 27 -10.98 -7.88 4.61
N LEU A 28 -10.05 -8.54 3.91
CA LEU A 28 -9.93 -10.00 3.94
C LEU A 28 -9.52 -10.52 5.32
N CYS A 29 -8.62 -9.82 6.01
CA CYS A 29 -8.23 -10.13 7.38
C CYS A 29 -9.44 -10.09 8.33
N ASP A 30 -10.27 -9.04 8.23
CA ASP A 30 -11.43 -8.87 9.11
C ASP A 30 -12.51 -9.95 8.91
N VAL A 31 -12.74 -10.36 7.65
CA VAL A 31 -13.78 -11.33 7.29
C VAL A 31 -13.32 -12.77 7.53
N GLY A 32 -12.04 -13.05 7.33
CA GLY A 32 -11.53 -14.41 7.18
C GLY A 32 -10.59 -14.91 8.26
N LEU A 33 -10.05 -14.03 9.12
CA LEU A 33 -9.00 -14.38 10.07
C LEU A 33 -9.35 -13.96 11.50
N SER A 34 -8.90 -14.76 12.45
CA SER A 34 -8.87 -14.40 13.87
C SER A 34 -7.74 -13.40 14.16
N GLY A 35 -7.80 -12.73 15.32
CA GLY A 35 -6.76 -11.78 15.72
C GLY A 35 -5.35 -12.38 15.83
N GLU A 36 -5.23 -13.67 16.18
CA GLU A 36 -3.95 -14.38 16.24
C GLU A 36 -3.37 -14.61 14.83
N GLU A 37 -4.20 -15.04 13.88
CA GLU A 37 -3.81 -15.24 12.48
C GLU A 37 -3.43 -13.92 11.80
N ILE A 38 -4.15 -12.83 12.11
CA ILE A 38 -3.77 -11.48 11.64
C ILE A 38 -2.39 -11.11 12.15
N LYS A 39 -2.12 -11.34 13.45
CA LYS A 39 -0.81 -11.04 14.03
C LYS A 39 0.30 -11.86 13.35
N GLU A 40 0.07 -13.15 13.13
CA GLU A 40 1.01 -14.03 12.44
C GLU A 40 1.31 -13.52 11.03
N LEU A 41 0.27 -13.19 10.26
CA LEU A 41 0.39 -12.64 8.92
C LEU A 41 1.24 -11.35 8.86
N PHE A 42 1.04 -10.41 9.77
CA PHE A 42 1.84 -9.18 9.83
C PHE A 42 3.24 -9.38 10.42
N THR A 43 3.54 -10.53 11.02
CA THR A 43 4.91 -10.89 11.43
C THR A 43 5.65 -11.71 10.37
N ASP A 44 4.94 -12.24 9.36
CA ASP A 44 5.53 -12.98 8.26
C ASP A 44 6.26 -12.04 7.29
N TYR A 45 7.58 -12.26 7.13
CA TYR A 45 8.40 -11.50 6.20
C TYR A 45 7.99 -11.70 4.73
N ASN A 46 7.37 -12.84 4.38
CA ASN A 46 6.93 -13.14 3.02
C ASN A 46 5.86 -12.17 2.52
N LEU A 47 4.99 -11.69 3.42
CA LEU A 47 4.01 -10.65 3.08
C LEU A 47 4.69 -9.37 2.58
N TYR A 48 5.75 -8.95 3.28
CA TYR A 48 6.48 -7.73 2.93
C TYR A 48 7.35 -7.91 1.70
N LEU A 49 7.91 -9.11 1.47
CA LEU A 49 8.61 -9.44 0.22
C LEU A 49 7.66 -9.40 -0.98
N LEU A 50 6.45 -9.95 -0.83
CA LEU A 50 5.41 -9.88 -1.86
C LEU A 50 5.02 -8.42 -2.14
N ALA A 51 4.77 -7.63 -1.09
CA ALA A 51 4.48 -6.21 -1.24
C ALA A 51 5.62 -5.45 -1.93
N LEU A 52 6.88 -5.77 -1.61
CA LEU A 52 8.06 -5.18 -2.24
C LEU A 52 8.12 -5.54 -3.72
N LEU A 53 7.88 -6.80 -4.08
CA LEU A 53 7.84 -7.27 -5.47
C LEU A 53 6.76 -6.56 -6.27
N VAL A 54 5.52 -6.51 -5.75
CA VAL A 54 4.40 -5.85 -6.42
C VAL A 54 4.65 -4.35 -6.58
N SER A 55 5.17 -3.70 -5.53
CA SER A 55 5.57 -2.29 -5.58
C SER A 55 6.65 -2.04 -6.64
N GLY A 56 7.65 -2.93 -6.69
CA GLY A 56 8.69 -2.94 -7.73
C GLY A 56 8.10 -3.01 -9.13
N LEU A 57 7.25 -4.01 -9.40
CA LEU A 57 6.59 -4.19 -10.69
C LEU A 57 5.75 -2.97 -11.08
N TYR A 58 5.05 -2.36 -10.12
CA TYR A 58 4.29 -1.14 -10.38
C TYR A 58 5.18 0.05 -10.76
N ILE A 59 6.24 0.31 -9.99
CA ILE A 59 7.14 1.43 -10.26
C ILE A 59 7.91 1.25 -11.57
N PHE A 60 8.48 0.06 -11.79
CA PHE A 60 9.20 -0.23 -13.05
C PHE A 60 8.28 -0.41 -14.25
N GLY A 61 7.02 -0.80 -14.07
CA GLY A 61 6.06 -0.97 -15.17
C GLY A 61 5.39 0.35 -15.56
N PHE A 62 4.92 1.12 -14.58
CA PHE A 62 3.94 2.18 -14.79
C PHE A 62 4.34 3.55 -14.22
N LYS A 63 5.27 3.60 -13.26
CA LYS A 63 5.64 4.85 -12.57
C LYS A 63 7.16 5.09 -12.57
N LYS A 64 7.78 4.89 -13.73
CA LYS A 64 9.21 5.13 -13.95
C LYS A 64 9.52 6.60 -13.70
N VAL A 65 10.65 6.87 -13.06
CA VAL A 65 11.19 8.22 -12.87
C VAL A 65 12.46 8.30 -13.72
N TYR A 66 12.58 9.38 -14.48
CA TYR A 66 13.73 9.63 -15.34
C TYR A 66 14.52 10.82 -14.79
N LYS A 67 15.83 10.82 -15.04
CA LYS A 67 16.70 11.96 -14.75
C LYS A 67 16.36 13.14 -15.66
N GLU A 68 16.92 14.31 -15.35
CA GLU A 68 16.86 15.46 -16.24
C GLU A 68 17.32 15.08 -17.65
N GLY A 69 16.49 15.37 -18.66
CA GLY A 69 16.71 14.95 -20.05
C GLY A 69 15.94 13.69 -20.47
N GLY A 70 15.33 12.93 -19.55
CA GLY A 70 14.33 11.90 -19.87
C GLY A 70 14.87 10.60 -20.49
N ILE A 71 16.19 10.47 -20.63
CA ILE A 71 16.83 9.31 -21.28
C ILE A 71 17.09 8.21 -20.25
N ASP A 72 17.73 8.57 -19.14
CA ASP A 72 18.14 7.60 -18.11
C ASP A 72 17.12 7.51 -16.98
N LEU A 73 16.90 6.30 -16.48
CA LEU A 73 16.12 6.07 -15.27
C LEU A 73 16.84 6.63 -14.03
N ASP A 74 16.05 7.23 -13.15
CA ASP A 74 16.51 7.72 -11.86
C ASP A 74 16.21 6.68 -10.77
N TYR A 75 17.19 5.80 -10.53
CA TYR A 75 17.03 4.67 -9.60
C TYR A 75 16.82 5.08 -8.14
N PRO A 76 17.55 6.04 -7.55
CA PRO A 76 17.33 6.45 -6.16
C PRO A 76 15.87 6.81 -5.81
N PRO A 77 15.16 7.71 -6.54
CA PRO A 77 13.76 8.00 -6.25
C PRO A 77 12.86 6.80 -6.57
N MET A 78 13.16 5.99 -7.58
CA MET A 78 12.38 4.78 -7.86
C MET A 78 12.46 3.78 -6.69
N ILE A 79 13.65 3.52 -6.16
CA ILE A 79 13.85 2.64 -4.99
C ILE A 79 13.11 3.19 -3.77
N PHE A 80 13.20 4.50 -3.53
CA PHE A 80 12.44 5.15 -2.46
C PHE A 80 10.93 4.94 -2.63
N LEU A 81 10.40 5.14 -3.85
CA LEU A 81 8.98 4.91 -4.15
C LEU A 81 8.56 3.45 -3.95
N ILE A 82 9.44 2.50 -4.24
CA ILE A 82 9.18 1.06 -4.04
C ILE A 82 9.02 0.76 -2.55
N VAL A 83 9.98 1.18 -1.72
CA VAL A 83 9.93 1.00 -0.26
C VAL A 83 8.72 1.74 0.32
N TRP A 84 8.47 2.96 -0.14
CA TRP A 84 7.30 3.73 0.29
C TRP A 84 5.97 3.09 -0.11
N GLY A 85 5.94 2.33 -1.22
CA GLY A 85 4.80 1.52 -1.60
C GLY A 85 4.49 0.42 -0.60
N VAL A 86 5.51 -0.25 -0.05
CA VAL A 86 5.33 -1.26 1.02
C VAL A 86 4.77 -0.61 2.28
N VAL A 87 5.30 0.55 2.68
CA VAL A 87 4.80 1.29 3.85
C VAL A 87 3.33 1.67 3.67
N LYS A 88 2.95 2.18 2.49
CA LYS A 88 1.55 2.51 2.17
C LYS A 88 0.63 1.29 2.24
N PHE A 89 1.07 0.16 1.70
CA PHE A 89 0.33 -1.09 1.77
C PHE A 89 0.06 -1.50 3.22
N THR A 90 1.10 -1.55 4.06
CA THR A 90 0.96 -1.93 5.47
C THR A 90 0.05 -0.99 6.24
N ILE A 91 0.26 0.33 6.11
CA ILE A 91 -0.55 1.34 6.80
C ILE A 91 -2.01 1.26 6.36
N SER A 92 -2.28 1.14 5.06
CA SER A 92 -3.66 1.06 4.56
C SER A 92 -4.38 -0.21 5.01
N ALA A 93 -3.69 -1.35 5.10
CA ALA A 93 -4.25 -2.58 5.66
C ALA A 93 -4.61 -2.42 7.15
N LEU A 94 -3.68 -1.93 7.96
CA LEU A 94 -3.91 -1.72 9.39
C LEU A 94 -5.02 -0.71 9.66
N LEU A 95 -5.04 0.42 8.94
CA LEU A 95 -6.09 1.42 9.07
C LEU A 95 -7.47 0.86 8.66
N THR A 96 -7.52 -0.01 7.65
CA THR A 96 -8.77 -0.65 7.23
C THR A 96 -9.29 -1.59 8.31
N ILE A 97 -8.43 -2.43 8.88
CA ILE A 97 -8.79 -3.31 10.02
C ILE A 97 -9.31 -2.47 11.19
N SER A 98 -8.55 -1.44 11.61
CA SER A 98 -8.97 -0.56 12.71
C SER A 98 -10.29 0.16 12.44
N PHE A 99 -10.52 0.58 11.19
CA PHE A 99 -11.77 1.23 10.80
C PHE A 99 -12.96 0.27 10.87
N ILE A 100 -12.81 -0.97 10.38
CA ILE A 100 -13.88 -1.96 10.41
C ILE A 100 -14.19 -2.36 11.86
N GLU A 101 -13.18 -2.61 12.68
CA GLU A 101 -13.36 -2.89 14.10
C GLU A 101 -14.10 -1.73 14.80
N MET A 102 -13.74 -0.47 14.53
CA MET A 102 -14.46 0.68 15.06
C MET A 102 -15.94 0.72 14.64
N LEU A 103 -16.30 0.24 13.45
CA LEU A 103 -17.69 0.18 12.98
C LEU A 103 -18.52 -0.93 13.63
N LYS A 104 -17.87 -1.94 14.24
CA LYS A 104 -18.55 -3.03 14.94
C LYS A 104 -19.00 -2.64 16.36
N PHE A 105 -18.42 -1.57 16.93
CA PHE A 105 -18.81 -0.99 18.22
C PHE A 105 -19.93 0.05 18.09
#